data_AF-A0A285ZPS1-F1
#
_entry.id   AF-A0A285ZPS1-F1
#
_cell.length_a   1.000
_cell.length_b   1.000
_cell.length_c   1.000
_cell.angle_alpha   90.00
_cell.angle_beta   90.00
_cell.angle_gamma   90.00
#
_symmetry.space_group_name_H-M   'P 1'
#
loop_
_entity.id
_entity.type
_entity.pdbx_description
1 polymer ?
#
loop_
_entity_poly.entity_id
_entity_poly.type
_entity_poly.pdbx_seq_one_letter_code
_entity_poly.pdbx_strand_id
1 'polypeptide(L)'
;MKASSELAIVIAAKRCARISLLLGISIFLAFAISKVEQVMIGAFFFILLACLTNGFILLILLLHLIGARSNWRQIFNAIIIMLINIPIGIFFVWLSIQIADLNHINL
;
A
#
# COMPACT_ATOMS: atom_id res chain seq x y z
N MET A 1 -15.68 24.95 -7.59
CA MET A 1 -15.13 23.78 -8.33
C MET A 1 -13.91 23.12 -7.66
N LYS A 2 -13.06 23.82 -6.89
CA LYS A 2 -11.84 23.25 -6.28
C LYS A 2 -12.11 22.20 -5.16
N ALA A 3 -13.18 22.38 -4.39
CA ALA A 3 -13.54 21.48 -3.30
C ALA A 3 -13.99 20.08 -3.77
N SER A 4 -14.65 19.97 -4.92
CA SER A 4 -15.10 18.68 -5.48
C SER A 4 -13.94 17.84 -6.02
N SER A 5 -12.93 18.47 -6.63
CA SER A 5 -11.70 17.78 -7.05
C SER A 5 -10.84 17.31 -5.86
N GLU A 6 -10.76 18.11 -4.79
CA GLU A 6 -10.05 17.74 -3.55
C GLU A 6 -10.68 16.49 -2.90
N LEU A 7 -12.00 16.44 -2.84
CA LEU A 7 -12.74 15.31 -2.29
C LEU A 7 -12.53 14.04 -3.13
N ALA A 8 -12.52 14.18 -4.46
CA ALA A 8 -12.33 13.06 -5.39
C ALA A 8 -10.95 12.40 -5.22
N ILE A 9 -9.88 13.21 -5.07
CA ILE A 9 -8.52 12.71 -4.87
C ILE A 9 -8.41 11.97 -3.52
N VAL A 10 -9.02 12.50 -2.46
CA VAL A 10 -9.05 11.85 -1.13
C VAL A 10 -9.80 10.51 -1.17
N ILE A 11 -10.93 10.44 -1.89
CA ILE A 11 -11.71 9.20 -2.04
C ILE A 11 -10.90 8.17 -2.84
N ALA A 12 -10.28 8.59 -3.95
CA ALA A 12 -9.43 7.73 -4.77
C ALA A 12 -8.25 7.19 -3.96
N ALA A 13 -7.56 8.03 -3.19
CA ALA A 13 -6.47 7.60 -2.32
C ALA A 13 -6.92 6.57 -1.27
N LYS A 14 -8.03 6.83 -0.57
CA LYS A 14 -8.57 5.89 0.42
C LYS A 14 -9.00 4.55 -0.19
N ARG A 15 -9.56 4.57 -1.40
CA ARG A 15 -9.91 3.34 -2.13
C ARG A 15 -8.67 2.60 -2.58
N CYS A 16 -7.69 3.29 -3.14
CA CYS A 16 -6.43 2.68 -3.55
C CYS A 16 -5.71 2.02 -2.36
N ALA A 17 -5.59 2.73 -1.23
CA ALA A 17 -5.00 2.17 -0.01
C ALA A 17 -5.69 0.88 0.45
N ARG A 18 -7.03 0.88 0.46
CA ARG A 18 -7.82 -0.30 0.85
C ARG A 18 -7.65 -1.45 -0.12
N ILE A 19 -7.71 -1.19 -1.43
CA ILE A 19 -7.59 -2.22 -2.46
C ILE A 19 -6.17 -2.82 -2.44
N SER A 20 -5.13 -1.98 -2.37
CA SER A 20 -3.74 -2.47 -2.32
C SER A 20 -3.47 -3.29 -1.07
N LEU A 21 -4.06 -2.90 0.07
CA LEU A 21 -3.92 -3.62 1.34
C LEU A 21 -4.67 -4.94 1.33
N LEU A 22 -5.90 -4.96 0.81
CA LEU A 22 -6.68 -6.20 0.63
C LEU A 22 -5.97 -7.18 -0.30
N LEU A 23 -5.51 -6.71 -1.46
CA LEU A 23 -4.74 -7.53 -2.40
C LEU A 23 -3.43 -8.03 -1.78
N GLY A 24 -2.72 -7.19 -1.02
CA GLY A 24 -1.52 -7.57 -0.29
C GLY A 24 -1.78 -8.68 0.73
N ILE A 25 -2.86 -8.57 1.51
CA ILE A 25 -3.30 -9.61 2.44
C ILE A 25 -3.64 -10.90 1.69
N SER A 26 -4.38 -10.82 0.57
CA SER A 26 -4.77 -12.01 -0.20
C SER A 26 -3.57 -12.74 -0.78
N ILE A 27 -2.60 -12.01 -1.32
CA ILE A 27 -1.36 -12.58 -1.87
C ILE A 27 -0.51 -13.18 -0.76
N PHE A 28 -0.39 -12.49 0.39
CA PHE A 28 0.31 -13.01 1.55
C PHE A 28 -0.34 -14.29 2.08
N LEU A 29 -1.67 -14.34 2.16
CA LEU A 29 -2.40 -15.51 2.62
C LEU A 29 -2.26 -16.68 1.63
N ALA A 30 -2.31 -16.41 0.33
CA ALA A 30 -2.06 -17.40 -0.71
C ALA A 30 -0.64 -17.97 -0.63
N PHE A 31 0.36 -17.13 -0.33
CA PHE A 31 1.74 -17.54 -0.08
C PHE A 31 1.84 -18.44 1.16
N ALA A 32 1.25 -18.01 2.29
CA ALA A 32 1.28 -18.76 3.54
C ALA A 32 0.66 -20.17 3.41
N ILE A 33 -0.36 -20.32 2.56
CA ILE A 33 -1.02 -21.61 2.30
C ILE A 33 -0.24 -22.45 1.28
N SER A 34 0.19 -21.86 0.16
CA SER A 34 0.76 -22.63 -0.95
C SER A 34 2.22 -23.02 -0.71
N LYS A 35 3.00 -22.23 0.04
CA LYS A 35 4.46 -22.42 0.24
C LYS A 35 5.27 -22.61 -1.06
N VAL A 36 4.74 -22.14 -2.19
CA VAL A 36 5.37 -22.28 -3.50
C VAL A 36 6.29 -21.08 -3.74
N GLU A 37 7.54 -21.35 -4.10
CA GLU A 37 8.58 -20.36 -4.40
C GLU A 37 8.14 -19.34 -5.48
N GLN A 38 7.37 -19.77 -6.48
CA GLN A 38 6.80 -18.89 -7.52
C GLN A 38 5.85 -17.83 -6.97
N VAL A 39 5.15 -18.11 -5.87
CA VAL A 39 4.24 -17.15 -5.21
C VAL A 39 5.05 -16.07 -4.49
N MET A 40 6.27 -16.38 -4.04
CA MET A 40 7.18 -15.40 -3.41
C MET A 40 7.62 -14.32 -4.41
N ILE A 41 8.00 -14.73 -5.62
CA ILE A 41 8.39 -13.80 -6.70
C ILE A 41 7.19 -12.90 -7.04
N GLY A 42 6.00 -13.49 -7.22
CA GLY A 42 4.78 -12.72 -7.47
C GLY A 42 4.44 -11.74 -6.34
N ALA A 43 4.60 -12.16 -5.08
CA ALA A 43 4.39 -11.31 -3.91
C ALA A 43 5.39 -10.15 -3.85
N PHE A 44 6.67 -10.39 -4.17
CA PHE A 44 7.69 -9.35 -4.22
C PHE A 44 7.35 -8.28 -5.26
N PHE A 45 7.03 -8.68 -6.50
CA PHE A 45 6.62 -7.74 -7.55
C PHE A 45 5.37 -6.96 -7.16
N PHE A 46 4.39 -7.63 -6.54
CA PHE A 46 3.18 -6.98 -6.07
C PHE A 46 3.47 -5.93 -4.99
N ILE A 47 4.30 -6.26 -4.00
CA ILE A 47 4.67 -5.32 -2.93
C ILE A 47 5.40 -4.11 -3.52
N LEU A 48 6.29 -4.32 -4.50
CA LEU A 48 7.02 -3.26 -5.18
C LEU A 48 6.06 -2.32 -5.94
N LEU A 49 5.12 -2.88 -6.70
CA LEU A 49 4.05 -2.15 -7.38
C LEU A 49 3.13 -1.40 -6.41
N ALA A 50 2.73 -2.04 -5.30
CA ALA A 50 1.89 -1.44 -4.28
C ALA A 50 2.62 -0.27 -3.59
N CYS A 51 3.91 -0.41 -3.32
CA CYS A 51 4.75 0.64 -2.73
C CYS A 51 4.89 1.82 -3.70
N LEU A 52 5.17 1.58 -4.98
CA LEU A 52 5.25 2.63 -6.01
C LEU A 52 3.92 3.36 -6.18
N THR A 53 2.81 2.63 -6.27
CA THR A 53 1.47 3.21 -6.48
C THR A 53 1.05 4.03 -5.26
N ASN A 54 1.26 3.50 -4.05
CA ASN A 54 0.93 4.20 -2.82
C ASN A 54 1.83 5.42 -2.59
N GLY A 55 3.14 5.30 -2.90
CA GLY A 55 4.08 6.41 -2.84
C GLY A 55 3.71 7.55 -3.81
N PHE A 56 3.32 7.21 -5.04
CA PHE A 56 2.92 8.20 -6.04
C PHE A 56 1.65 8.96 -5.62
N ILE A 57 0.63 8.26 -5.13
CA ILE A 57 -0.60 8.88 -4.62
C ILE A 57 -0.32 9.72 -3.36
N LEU A 58 0.57 9.28 -2.48
CA LEU A 58 1.00 10.06 -1.31
C LEU A 58 1.66 11.38 -1.75
N LEU A 59 2.51 11.35 -2.78
CA LEU A 59 3.16 12.53 -3.34
C LEU A 59 2.13 13.52 -3.91
N ILE A 60 1.13 13.02 -4.64
CA ILE A 60 0.01 13.84 -5.14
C ILE A 60 -0.75 14.51 -3.98
N LEU A 61 -1.07 13.76 -2.92
CA LEU A 61 -1.76 14.30 -1.74
C LEU A 61 -0.93 15.36 -1.01
N LEU A 62 0.39 15.17 -0.90
CA LEU A 62 1.32 16.12 -0.30
C LEU A 62 1.35 17.44 -1.09
N LEU A 63 1.46 17.37 -2.42
CA LEU A 63 1.38 18.55 -3.28
C LEU A 63 0.03 19.27 -3.13
N HIS A 64 -1.06 18.52 -3.01
CA HIS A 64 -2.39 19.07 -2.80
C HIS A 64 -2.54 19.72 -1.42
N LEU A 65 -1.92 19.15 -0.38
CA LEU A 65 -1.94 19.67 0.98
C LEU A 65 -1.28 21.06 1.07
N ILE A 66 -0.18 21.29 0.34
CA ILE A 66 0.51 22.58 0.30
C ILE A 66 -0.39 23.68 -0.31
N GLY A 67 -1.28 23.32 -1.25
CA GLY A 67 -2.14 24.27 -1.97
C GLY A 67 -3.56 24.46 -1.41
N ALA A 68 -4.01 23.66 -0.44
CA ALA A 68 -5.41 23.59 0.00
C ALA A 68 -5.61 23.98 1.47
N ARG A 69 -6.14 25.20 1.71
CA ARG A 69 -6.43 25.71 3.07
C ARG A 69 -7.77 25.22 3.65
N SER A 70 -8.72 24.81 2.80
CA SER A 70 -10.10 24.55 3.21
C SER A 70 -10.35 23.12 3.71
N ASN A 71 -9.62 22.12 3.20
CA ASN A 71 -9.87 20.69 3.49
C ASN A 71 -8.63 19.94 4.01
N TRP A 72 -7.65 20.67 4.54
CA TRP A 72 -6.35 20.13 4.95
C TRP A 72 -6.46 18.92 5.90
N ARG A 73 -7.43 18.90 6.83
CA ARG A 73 -7.66 17.77 7.75
C ARG A 73 -8.02 16.47 7.04
N GLN A 74 -8.86 16.53 6.00
CA GLN A 74 -9.26 15.32 5.27
C GLN A 74 -8.11 14.78 4.42
N ILE A 75 -7.33 15.68 3.80
CA ILE A 75 -6.13 15.35 3.04
C ILE A 75 -5.08 14.74 3.96
N PHE A 76 -4.86 15.33 5.14
CA PHE A 76 -3.92 14.85 6.15
C PHE A 76 -4.28 13.44 6.65
N ASN A 77 -5.56 13.18 6.95
CA ASN A 77 -6.01 11.83 7.31
C ASN A 77 -5.80 10.81 6.17
N ALA A 78 -5.99 11.22 4.91
CA ALA A 78 -5.70 10.35 3.77
C ALA A 78 -4.20 10.05 3.64
N ILE A 79 -3.35 11.05 3.86
CA ILE A 79 -1.89 10.88 3.90
C ILE A 79 -1.50 9.89 4.99
N ILE A 80 -2.03 10.01 6.21
CA ILE A 80 -1.74 9.05 7.30
C ILE A 80 -2.15 7.62 6.91
N ILE A 81 -3.34 7.43 6.35
CA ILE A 81 -3.81 6.10 5.92
C ILE A 81 -2.88 5.50 4.86
N MET A 82 -2.46 6.32 3.89
CA MET A 82 -1.51 5.91 2.86
C MET A 82 -0.13 5.61 3.46
N LEU A 83 0.32 6.42 4.42
CA LEU A 83 1.61 6.26 5.08
C LEU A 83 1.66 4.99 5.90
N ILE A 84 0.57 4.59 6.57
CA ILE A 84 0.43 3.31 7.30
C ILE A 84 0.50 2.10 6.36
N ASN A 85 0.15 2.24 5.08
CA ASN A 85 0.22 1.16 4.10
C ASN A 85 1.67 0.73 3.81
N ILE A 86 2.62 1.66 3.86
CA ILE A 86 4.05 1.41 3.63
C ILE A 86 4.66 0.48 4.71
N PRO A 87 4.57 0.75 6.03
CA PRO A 87 5.06 -0.15 7.07
C PRO A 87 4.32 -1.48 7.11
N ILE A 88 3.03 -1.52 6.73
CA ILE A 88 2.32 -2.80 6.56
C ILE A 88 2.93 -3.63 5.42
N GLY A 89 3.29 -2.99 4.29
CA GLY A 89 4.02 -3.64 3.21
C GLY A 89 5.37 -4.19 3.66
N ILE A 90 6.14 -3.40 4.42
CA ILE A 90 7.42 -3.85 5.01
C ILE A 90 7.21 -5.04 5.95
N PHE A 91 6.16 -5.00 6.78
CA PHE A 91 5.82 -6.09 7.68
C PHE A 91 5.49 -7.38 6.91
N PHE A 92 4.76 -7.29 5.78
CA PHE A 92 4.51 -8.45 4.93
C PHE A 92 5.78 -9.02 4.31
N VAL A 93 6.70 -8.17 3.82
CA VAL A 93 8.01 -8.64 3.31
C VAL A 93 8.77 -9.39 4.40
N TRP A 94 8.83 -8.81 5.60
CA TRP A 94 9.53 -9.42 6.72
C TRP A 94 8.93 -10.78 7.12
N LEU A 95 7.60 -10.88 7.18
CA LEU A 95 6.91 -12.15 7.41
C LEU A 95 7.17 -13.16 6.29
N SER A 96 7.18 -12.73 5.02
CA SER A 96 7.49 -13.60 3.90
C SER A 96 8.92 -14.15 3.97
N ILE A 97 9.90 -13.33 4.37
CA ILE A 97 11.29 -13.78 4.60
C ILE A 97 11.34 -14.81 5.74
N GLN A 98 10.67 -14.55 6.87
CA GLN A 98 10.62 -15.53 7.97
C GLN A 98 9.99 -16.85 7.55
N ILE A 99 8.89 -16.81 6.79
CA ILE A 99 8.22 -18.00 6.29
C ILE A 99 9.11 -18.76 5.30
N ALA A 100 9.86 -18.06 4.44
CA ALA A 100 10.81 -18.68 3.52
C ALA A 100 11.93 -19.40 4.29
N ASP A 101 12.52 -18.73 5.29
CA ASP A 101 13.58 -19.27 6.14
C ASP A 101 13.11 -20.51 6.93
N LEU A 102 11.90 -20.44 7.53
CA LEU A 102 11.25 -21.56 8.22
C LEU A 102 10.96 -22.78 7.33
N ASN A 103 10.78 -22.58 6.02
CA ASN A 103 10.47 -23.67 5.09
C ASN A 103 11.69 -24.10 4.25
N HIS A 104 12.90 -23.63 4.56
CA HIS A 104 14.13 -23.89 3.79
C HIS A 104 14.00 -23.52 2.29
N ILE A 105 13.20 -22.50 1.98
CA ILE A 105 13.08 -21.98 0.63
C ILE A 105 14.28 -21.04 0.42
N ASN A 106 15.21 -21.42 -0.47
CA ASN A 106 16.33 -20.54 -0.82
C ASN A 106 15.78 -19.32 -1.58
N LEU A 107 16.03 -18.13 -1.00
CA LEU A 107 15.70 -16.82 -1.59
C LEU A 107 16.70 -16.42 -2.68
#